data_AF-A0A5C5X183-F1
#
_entry.id   AF-A0A5C5X183-F1
#
_cell.length_a   1.000
_cell.length_b   1.000
_cell.length_c   1.000
_cell.angle_alpha   90.00
_cell.angle_beta   90.00
_cell.angle_gamma   90.00
#
_symmetry.space_group_name_H-M   'P 1'
#
loop_
_entity.id
_entity.type
_entity.pdbx_description
1 polymer ?
#
loop_
_entity_poly.entity_id
_entity_poly.type
_entity_poly.pdbx_seq_one_letter_code
_entity_poly.pdbx_strand_id
1 'polypeptide(L)'
;MDDPNLIDELQREVESKEAVILALTSQLETTAEQLERMRRTGPVGGQKESGFGPGVNAQIRDFLAEFDESSPLEHFERIEIGIEQILEILAGSNTSIAELRKLPKSELESTLSDDEETEEELDAEKSPEEAEEDFWAATKARLLQEAESQDDEEEMGVLFSGEKEDSSSESAAKNDGGNQAEAKANVVQPIAIPPEPEELPELPKPVTTITDAKKLEEAVTERDQFIFYLVARLRRAESYPFPPINWESVVSVPEDLKKSVMVLEKHLKDHLRQSELSVSLERAALTRERSKLCQVKSQLQDEIQKMVAISNAPTRSTPEERMNRLFDIPKDTGPKTLE
;
A
#
# COMPACT_ATOMS: atom_id res chain seq x y z
N MET A 1 27.10 19.24 28.67
CA MET A 1 26.37 18.84 29.89
C MET A 1 25.43 17.76 29.41
N ASP A 2 25.92 16.52 29.37
CA ASP A 2 25.14 15.38 28.92
C ASP A 2 24.11 15.07 30.01
N ASP A 3 22.83 15.28 29.72
CA ASP A 3 21.76 15.03 30.68
C ASP A 3 21.65 13.51 30.89
N PRO A 4 22.09 12.97 32.05
CA PRO A 4 22.15 11.52 32.27
C PRO A 4 20.76 10.87 32.21
N ASN A 5 19.71 11.64 32.49
CA ASN A 5 18.32 11.17 32.43
C ASN A 5 17.85 10.88 31.00
N LEU A 6 18.37 11.59 30.00
CA LEU A 6 18.00 11.36 28.59
C LEU A 6 18.61 10.04 28.08
N ILE A 7 19.83 9.72 28.53
CA ILE A 7 20.49 8.46 28.19
C ILE A 7 19.71 7.28 28.78
N ASP A 8 19.30 7.38 30.05
CA ASP A 8 18.51 6.35 30.71
C ASP A 8 17.13 6.15 30.04
N GLU A 9 16.49 7.23 29.58
CA GLU A 9 15.20 7.17 28.86
C GLU A 9 15.35 6.51 27.48
N LEU A 10 16.38 6.89 26.72
CA LEU A 10 16.68 6.28 25.42
C LEU A 10 17.06 4.79 25.57
N GLN A 11 17.82 4.42 26.59
CA GLN A 11 18.13 3.02 26.87
C GLN A 11 16.87 2.21 27.17
N ARG A 12 15.96 2.75 27.98
CA ARG A 12 14.67 2.10 28.28
C ARG A 12 13.80 1.94 27.03
N GLU A 13 13.81 2.93 26.14
CA GLU A 13 13.07 2.86 24.88
C GLU A 13 13.67 1.81 23.93
N VAL A 14 15.01 1.71 23.87
CA VAL A 14 15.71 0.68 23.09
C VAL A 14 15.37 -0.72 23.63
N GLU A 15 15.45 -0.94 24.94
CA GLU A 15 15.09 -2.22 25.57
C GLU A 15 13.62 -2.62 25.30
N SER A 16 12.70 -1.64 25.35
CA SER A 16 11.29 -1.84 25.02
C SER A 16 11.10 -2.26 23.55
N LYS A 17 11.79 -1.59 22.62
CA LYS A 17 11.75 -1.93 21.19
C LYS A 17 12.34 -3.30 20.91
N GLU A 18 13.46 -3.66 21.54
CA GLU A 18 14.07 -4.99 21.44
C GLU A 18 13.12 -6.09 21.93
N ALA A 19 12.40 -5.86 23.05
CA ALA A 19 11.41 -6.79 23.55
C ALA A 19 10.25 -7.02 22.54
N VAL A 20 9.77 -5.95 21.88
CA VAL A 20 8.73 -6.06 20.84
C VAL A 20 9.26 -6.79 19.60
N ILE A 21 10.49 -6.53 19.18
CA ILE A 21 11.12 -7.23 18.05
C ILE A 21 11.26 -8.72 18.35
N LEU A 22 11.66 -9.10 19.56
CA LEU A 22 11.75 -10.50 19.99
C LEU A 22 10.38 -11.19 20.00
N ALA A 23 9.32 -10.49 20.45
CA ALA A 23 7.96 -11.04 20.43
C ALA A 23 7.45 -11.26 19.00
N LEU A 24 7.65 -10.28 18.11
CA LEU A 24 7.24 -10.38 16.70
C LEU A 24 8.02 -11.45 15.94
N THR A 25 9.33 -11.57 16.18
CA THR A 25 10.15 -12.62 15.56
C THR A 25 9.73 -14.01 16.02
N SER A 26 9.43 -14.20 17.31
CA SER A 26 8.88 -15.47 17.81
C SER A 26 7.52 -15.81 17.16
N GLN A 27 6.64 -14.82 16.98
CA GLN A 27 5.37 -15.01 16.30
C GLN A 27 5.55 -15.37 14.81
N LEU A 28 6.50 -14.73 14.12
CA LEU A 28 6.85 -15.07 12.74
C LEU A 28 7.43 -16.48 12.62
N GLU A 29 8.25 -16.92 13.57
CA GLU A 29 8.81 -18.27 13.57
C GLU A 29 7.72 -19.32 13.78
N THR A 30 6.79 -19.10 14.71
CA THR A 30 5.66 -20.02 14.94
C THR A 30 4.72 -20.13 13.73
N THR A 31 4.43 -19.00 13.07
CA THR A 31 3.59 -18.98 11.87
C THR A 31 4.30 -19.60 10.67
N ALA A 32 5.61 -19.38 10.51
CA ALA A 32 6.43 -20.05 9.51
C ALA A 32 6.48 -21.56 9.73
N GLU A 33 6.64 -22.03 10.99
CA GLU A 33 6.60 -23.46 11.31
C GLU A 33 5.23 -24.07 11.05
N GLN A 34 4.13 -23.34 11.30
CA GLN A 34 2.78 -23.78 10.96
C GLN A 34 2.60 -23.93 9.44
N LEU A 35 3.05 -22.95 8.65
CA LEU A 35 3.03 -23.03 7.18
C LEU A 35 3.92 -24.16 6.66
N GLU A 36 5.10 -24.36 7.25
CA GLU A 36 5.99 -25.46 6.89
C GLU A 36 5.37 -26.82 7.25
N ARG A 37 4.74 -26.95 8.41
CA ARG A 37 3.96 -28.15 8.76
C ARG A 37 2.86 -28.37 7.75
N MET A 38 2.06 -27.36 7.41
CA MET A 38 1.00 -27.47 6.39
C MET A 38 1.55 -27.85 5.01
N ARG A 39 2.73 -27.35 4.63
CA ARG A 39 3.41 -27.73 3.37
C ARG A 39 3.98 -29.14 3.41
N ARG A 40 4.57 -29.57 4.54
CA ARG A 40 5.07 -30.93 4.73
C ARG A 40 3.95 -31.96 4.85
N THR A 41 2.82 -31.58 5.45
CA THR A 41 1.58 -32.35 5.45
C THR A 41 0.74 -32.08 4.20
N GLY A 42 1.26 -31.28 3.26
CA GLY A 42 0.65 -31.02 1.97
C GLY A 42 0.51 -32.33 1.20
N PRO A 43 -0.46 -32.41 0.27
CA PRO A 43 -0.94 -33.65 -0.32
C PRO A 43 0.06 -34.22 -1.33
N VAL A 44 1.24 -34.63 -0.88
CA VAL A 44 2.26 -35.31 -1.68
C VAL A 44 2.38 -36.72 -1.13
N GLY A 45 1.46 -37.57 -1.59
CA GLY A 45 1.48 -38.98 -1.20
C GLY A 45 0.29 -39.81 -1.68
N GLY A 46 -0.17 -39.62 -2.92
CA GLY A 46 -0.77 -40.69 -3.76
C GLY A 46 -1.75 -41.70 -3.13
N GLN A 47 -2.52 -41.33 -2.11
CA GLN A 47 -3.50 -42.23 -1.50
C GLN A 47 -4.84 -42.02 -2.19
N LYS A 48 -5.08 -42.89 -3.17
CA LYS A 48 -6.34 -43.07 -3.89
C LYS A 48 -7.55 -42.85 -2.97
N GLU A 49 -8.41 -41.91 -3.36
CA GLU A 49 -9.85 -41.92 -3.12
C GLU A 49 -10.27 -42.46 -1.73
N SER A 50 -9.82 -41.81 -0.67
CA SER A 50 -10.46 -41.92 0.64
C SER A 50 -10.96 -40.54 1.00
N GLY A 51 -12.30 -40.41 1.04
CA GLY A 51 -13.02 -39.16 1.10
C GLY A 51 -12.45 -38.15 2.10
N PHE A 52 -12.38 -36.91 1.65
CA PHE A 52 -12.30 -35.73 2.50
C PHE A 52 -13.35 -35.86 3.61
N GLY A 53 -12.89 -36.20 4.81
CA GLY A 53 -13.78 -36.34 5.96
C GLY A 53 -14.43 -35.00 6.29
N PRO A 54 -15.67 -35.00 6.82
CA PRO A 54 -16.42 -33.79 7.18
C PRO A 54 -15.72 -32.87 8.20
N GLY A 55 -14.62 -33.31 8.83
CA GLY A 55 -13.85 -32.54 9.81
C GLY A 55 -13.03 -31.38 9.24
N VAL A 56 -12.48 -31.51 8.01
CA VAL A 56 -11.68 -30.41 7.42
C VAL A 56 -12.59 -29.25 7.01
N ASN A 57 -13.79 -29.55 6.50
CA ASN A 57 -14.79 -28.53 6.21
C ASN A 57 -15.41 -27.89 7.46
N ALA A 58 -15.29 -28.53 8.64
CA ALA A 58 -15.65 -27.92 9.91
C ALA A 58 -14.55 -26.97 10.36
N GLN A 59 -13.29 -27.40 10.35
CA GLN A 59 -12.15 -26.55 10.68
C GLN A 59 -12.04 -25.32 9.77
N ILE A 60 -12.22 -25.46 8.45
CA ILE A 60 -12.20 -24.32 7.52
C ILE A 60 -13.37 -23.36 7.81
N ARG A 61 -14.53 -23.87 8.22
CA ARG A 61 -15.67 -23.02 8.59
C ARG A 61 -15.46 -22.30 9.91
N ASP A 62 -14.89 -22.97 10.90
CA ASP A 62 -14.55 -22.37 12.18
C ASP A 62 -13.47 -21.30 11.99
N PHE A 63 -12.47 -21.56 11.15
CA PHE A 63 -11.43 -20.58 10.79
C PHE A 63 -11.98 -19.39 10.02
N LEU A 64 -12.92 -19.61 9.08
CA LEU A 64 -13.59 -18.53 8.36
C LEU A 64 -14.50 -17.71 9.28
N ALA A 65 -15.16 -18.35 10.25
CA ALA A 65 -15.98 -17.65 11.24
C ALA A 65 -15.13 -16.81 12.19
N GLU A 66 -14.00 -17.35 12.67
CA GLU A 66 -13.02 -16.61 13.48
C GLU A 66 -12.36 -15.47 12.68
N PHE A 67 -12.09 -15.68 11.39
CA PHE A 67 -11.55 -14.66 10.50
C PHE A 67 -12.56 -13.53 10.24
N ASP A 68 -13.84 -13.85 10.01
CA ASP A 68 -14.91 -12.85 9.89
C ASP A 68 -15.12 -12.08 11.21
N GLU A 69 -15.02 -12.75 12.36
CA GLU A 69 -15.13 -12.12 13.69
C GLU A 69 -13.94 -11.22 14.02
N SER A 70 -12.76 -11.51 13.47
CA SER A 70 -11.55 -10.70 13.64
C SER A 70 -11.54 -9.39 12.84
N SER A 71 -12.58 -9.13 12.05
CA SER A 71 -12.76 -7.93 11.22
C SER A 71 -11.45 -7.40 10.61
N PRO A 72 -10.74 -8.21 9.81
CA PRO A 72 -9.41 -7.87 9.30
C PRO A 72 -9.40 -6.56 8.50
N LEU A 73 -10.53 -6.21 7.87
CA LEU A 73 -10.75 -4.92 7.22
C LEU A 73 -10.63 -3.74 8.19
N GLU A 74 -11.23 -3.82 9.38
CA GLU A 74 -11.08 -2.78 10.42
C GLU A 74 -9.64 -2.72 10.94
N HIS A 75 -8.96 -3.87 10.99
CA HIS A 75 -7.55 -3.92 11.37
C HIS A 75 -6.65 -3.24 10.33
N PHE A 76 -6.91 -3.47 9.03
CA PHE A 76 -6.22 -2.79 7.94
C PHE A 76 -6.54 -1.28 7.91
N GLU A 77 -7.79 -0.88 8.11
CA GLU A 77 -8.16 0.54 8.23
C GLU A 77 -7.42 1.22 9.41
N ARG A 78 -7.30 0.53 10.55
CA ARG A 78 -6.53 1.05 11.70
C ARG A 78 -5.03 1.17 11.39
N ILE A 79 -4.46 0.22 10.63
CA ILE A 79 -3.08 0.29 10.16
C ILE A 79 -2.90 1.47 9.19
N GLU A 80 -3.85 1.67 8.27
CA GLU A 80 -3.82 2.75 7.29
C GLU A 80 -3.87 4.12 7.96
N ILE A 81 -4.78 4.31 8.93
CA ILE A 81 -4.85 5.52 9.78
C ILE A 81 -3.54 5.72 10.55
N GLY A 82 -2.94 4.65 11.09
CA GLY A 82 -1.66 4.73 11.80
C GLY A 82 -0.51 5.17 10.89
N ILE A 83 -0.47 4.68 9.64
CA ILE A 83 0.53 5.09 8.65
C ILE A 83 0.33 6.58 8.28
N GLU A 84 -0.91 7.03 8.09
CA GLU A 84 -1.21 8.44 7.83
C GLU A 84 -0.75 9.36 8.97
N GLN A 85 -0.99 8.96 10.23
CA GLN A 85 -0.52 9.72 11.39
C GLN A 85 1.01 9.75 11.48
N ILE A 86 1.70 8.64 11.20
CA ILE A 86 3.17 8.61 11.18
C ILE A 86 3.70 9.53 10.07
N LEU A 87 3.09 9.50 8.89
CA LEU A 87 3.46 10.38 7.79
C LEU A 87 3.20 11.86 8.12
N GLU A 88 2.11 12.18 8.81
CA GLU A 88 1.81 13.53 9.29
C GLU A 88 2.82 14.01 10.33
N ILE A 89 3.18 13.15 11.29
CA ILE A 89 4.23 13.44 12.29
C ILE A 89 5.59 13.64 11.61
N LEU A 90 5.93 12.82 10.61
CA LEU A 90 7.18 12.95 9.85
C LEU A 90 7.19 14.20 8.97
N ALA A 91 6.05 14.54 8.34
CA ALA A 91 5.91 15.77 7.57
C ALA A 91 5.99 17.02 8.46
N GLY A 92 5.38 16.98 9.65
CA GLY A 92 5.44 18.04 10.66
C GLY A 92 6.83 18.20 11.27
N SER A 93 7.50 17.10 11.62
CA SER A 93 8.83 17.12 12.26
C SER A 93 9.96 17.54 11.31
N ASN A 94 9.81 17.37 10.00
CA ASN A 94 10.75 17.90 9.01
C ASN A 94 10.85 19.44 9.00
N THR A 95 9.86 20.16 9.56
CA THR A 95 9.95 21.61 9.74
C THR A 95 10.84 21.99 10.94
N SER A 96 10.89 21.17 11.99
CA SER A 96 11.70 21.42 13.19
C SER A 96 13.19 21.09 12.98
N ILE A 97 13.52 20.09 12.15
CA ILE A 97 14.90 19.79 11.76
C ILE A 97 15.51 20.92 10.91
N ALA A 98 14.69 21.59 10.08
CA ALA A 98 15.12 22.76 9.31
C ALA A 98 15.36 24.00 10.20
N GLU A 99 14.65 24.15 11.33
CA GLU A 99 14.90 25.21 12.31
C GLU A 99 16.13 24.95 13.19
N LEU A 100 16.40 23.69 13.57
CA LEU A 100 17.64 23.32 14.28
C LEU A 100 18.90 23.51 13.43
N ARG A 101 18.79 23.53 12.09
CA ARG A 101 19.88 23.84 11.15
C ARG A 101 20.21 25.34 11.02
N LYS A 102 19.44 26.25 11.64
CA LYS A 102 19.72 27.69 11.66
C LYS A 102 20.53 28.17 12.88
N LEU A 103 20.96 27.26 13.75
CA LEU A 103 21.86 27.62 14.85
C LEU A 103 23.31 27.75 14.35
N PRO A 104 24.04 28.82 14.74
CA PRO A 104 25.40 29.09 14.27
C PRO A 104 26.39 28.03 14.76
N LYS A 105 27.13 27.50 13.79
CA LYS A 105 27.98 26.30 13.86
C LYS A 105 29.37 26.56 14.48
N SER A 106 29.48 27.39 15.52
CA SER A 106 30.78 27.93 15.98
C SER A 106 31.44 27.24 17.18
N GLU A 107 30.95 26.13 17.73
CA GLU A 107 31.48 25.63 19.02
C GLU A 107 31.70 24.12 19.20
N LEU A 108 31.65 23.29 18.15
CA LEU A 108 31.82 21.84 18.31
C LEU A 108 32.70 21.21 17.21
N GLU A 109 34.00 21.51 17.24
CA GLU A 109 35.05 20.69 16.62
C GLU A 109 36.28 20.67 17.53
N SER A 110 36.30 19.70 18.46
CA SER A 110 37.52 19.28 19.16
C SER A 110 37.31 17.87 19.68
N THR A 111 38.21 16.96 19.27
CA THR A 111 38.40 15.56 19.69
C THR A 111 37.64 14.48 18.90
N LEU A 112 38.38 13.80 18.00
CA LEU A 112 38.32 12.37 17.61
C LEU A 112 39.16 12.23 16.31
N SER A 113 40.48 11.98 16.42
CA SER A 113 41.15 10.67 16.16
C SER A 113 40.88 10.17 14.73
N ASP A 114 41.78 10.36 13.76
CA ASP A 114 43.08 9.68 13.57
C ASP A 114 42.93 8.15 13.63
N ASP A 115 42.56 7.57 12.48
CA ASP A 115 42.92 6.20 12.10
C ASP A 115 43.23 6.21 10.60
N GLU A 116 44.49 5.88 10.30
CA GLU A 116 45.02 5.55 8.98
C GLU A 116 44.39 4.24 8.50
N GLU A 117 44.06 4.11 7.21
CA GLU A 117 44.47 2.92 6.45
C GLU A 117 44.22 3.05 4.93
N THR A 118 45.32 2.84 4.19
CA THR A 118 45.45 2.21 2.86
C THR A 118 44.80 2.86 1.64
N GLU A 119 45.68 3.50 0.87
CA GLU A 119 45.56 3.71 -0.58
C GLU A 119 45.67 2.35 -1.31
N GLU A 120 44.58 1.92 -1.96
CA GLU A 120 44.67 1.00 -3.11
C GLU A 120 44.29 1.78 -4.38
N GLU A 121 45.31 1.97 -5.19
CA GLU A 121 45.34 2.55 -6.53
C GLU A 121 44.66 1.56 -7.49
N LEU A 122 43.47 1.92 -8.01
CA LEU A 122 42.89 1.26 -9.18
C LEU A 122 42.49 2.31 -10.23
N ASP A 123 43.38 2.42 -11.21
CA ASP A 123 43.11 2.89 -12.56
C ASP A 123 41.87 2.21 -13.15
N ALA A 124 40.85 3.00 -13.48
CA ALA A 124 40.01 2.84 -14.67
C ALA A 124 39.05 4.02 -14.78
N GLU A 125 39.51 5.10 -15.41
CA GLU A 125 38.63 6.10 -16.00
C GLU A 125 37.71 5.43 -17.02
N LYS A 126 36.49 5.08 -16.60
CA LYS A 126 35.38 4.83 -17.52
C LYS A 126 34.28 5.82 -17.19
N SER A 127 33.99 6.68 -18.17
CA SER A 127 33.02 7.76 -18.10
C SER A 127 31.68 7.25 -17.52
N PRO A 128 31.11 7.90 -16.49
CA PRO A 128 29.86 7.47 -15.87
C PRO A 128 28.62 7.63 -16.78
N GLU A 129 28.72 8.36 -17.89
CA GLU A 129 27.59 8.59 -18.80
C GLU A 129 27.23 7.37 -19.67
N GLU A 130 28.19 6.49 -20.01
CA GLU A 130 27.87 5.28 -20.80
C GLU A 130 27.31 4.13 -19.94
N ALA A 131 27.56 4.14 -18.63
CA ALA A 131 27.10 3.08 -17.72
C ALA A 131 25.58 3.17 -17.44
N GLU A 132 24.99 4.36 -17.49
CA GLU A 132 23.54 4.54 -17.28
C GLU A 132 22.71 4.13 -18.50
N GLU A 133 23.22 4.35 -19.72
CA GLU A 133 22.54 3.91 -20.95
C GLU A 133 22.53 2.38 -21.07
N ASP A 134 23.63 1.73 -20.70
CA ASP A 134 23.74 0.26 -20.69
C ASP A 134 22.85 -0.39 -19.60
N PHE A 135 22.67 0.25 -18.44
CA PHE A 135 21.78 -0.25 -17.40
C PHE A 135 20.31 -0.23 -17.84
N TRP A 136 19.86 0.88 -18.45
CA TRP A 136 18.50 0.97 -18.97
C TRP A 136 18.28 0.03 -20.16
N ALA A 137 19.24 -0.08 -21.07
CA ALA A 137 19.17 -1.04 -22.18
C ALA A 137 19.08 -2.49 -21.68
N ALA A 138 19.89 -2.87 -20.69
CA ALA A 138 19.86 -4.20 -20.09
C ALA A 138 18.55 -4.50 -19.35
N THR A 139 18.01 -3.51 -18.62
CA THR A 139 16.75 -3.67 -17.89
C THR A 139 15.56 -3.78 -18.86
N LYS A 140 15.58 -3.02 -19.96
CA LYS A 140 14.56 -3.07 -21.02
C LYS A 140 14.59 -4.39 -21.79
N ALA A 141 15.78 -4.90 -22.08
CA ALA A 141 15.97 -6.21 -22.72
C ALA A 141 15.43 -7.34 -21.85
N ARG A 142 15.69 -7.30 -20.54
CA ARG A 142 15.17 -8.30 -19.59
C ARG A 142 13.64 -8.30 -19.52
N LEU A 143 13.02 -7.12 -19.54
CA LEU A 143 11.56 -6.98 -19.42
C LEU A 143 10.81 -7.43 -20.69
N LEU A 144 11.41 -7.22 -21.86
CA LEU A 144 10.89 -7.73 -23.13
C LEU A 144 11.09 -9.23 -23.30
N GLN A 145 12.22 -9.77 -22.83
CA GLN A 145 12.51 -11.19 -22.91
C GLN A 145 11.61 -12.03 -22.00
N GLU A 146 11.19 -11.50 -20.85
CA GLU A 146 10.27 -12.18 -19.92
C GLU A 146 8.82 -12.23 -20.45
N ALA A 147 8.41 -11.24 -21.25
CA ALA A 147 7.10 -11.22 -21.91
C ALA A 147 6.98 -12.18 -23.10
N GLU A 148 8.09 -12.51 -23.76
CA GLU A 148 8.10 -13.39 -24.94
C GLU A 148 8.25 -14.88 -24.57
N SER A 149 8.70 -15.20 -23.34
CA SER A 149 8.91 -16.58 -22.89
C SER A 149 7.69 -17.27 -22.27
N GLN A 150 6.52 -16.63 -22.26
CA GLN A 150 5.33 -17.16 -21.56
C GLN A 150 4.21 -17.70 -22.48
N ASP A 151 4.37 -17.59 -23.80
CA ASP A 151 3.31 -17.96 -24.77
C ASP A 151 3.61 -19.22 -25.63
N ASP A 152 4.76 -19.89 -25.47
CA ASP A 152 5.17 -20.97 -26.41
C ASP A 152 5.10 -22.43 -25.89
N GLU A 153 4.48 -22.72 -24.74
CA GLU A 153 4.35 -24.13 -24.25
C GLU A 153 2.93 -24.59 -23.82
N GLU A 154 1.86 -24.14 -24.47
CA GLU A 154 0.55 -24.83 -24.39
C GLU A 154 -0.12 -25.06 -25.76
N GLU A 155 0.64 -25.55 -26.74
CA GLU A 155 0.09 -26.28 -27.90
C GLU A 155 0.26 -27.79 -27.68
N MET A 156 -0.68 -28.43 -26.98
CA MET A 156 -0.95 -29.88 -27.09
C MET A 156 -2.37 -30.21 -26.60
N GLY A 157 -3.31 -30.11 -27.54
CA GLY A 157 -4.44 -31.03 -27.72
C GLY A 157 -5.41 -31.28 -26.56
N VAL A 158 -6.70 -31.00 -26.78
CA VAL A 158 -7.71 -32.05 -27.01
C VAL A 158 -8.95 -31.44 -27.66
N LEU A 159 -9.15 -31.87 -28.90
CA LEU A 159 -10.42 -32.06 -29.59
C LEU A 159 -11.60 -32.36 -28.65
N PHE A 160 -12.56 -31.44 -28.53
CA PHE A 160 -13.95 -31.84 -28.34
C PHE A 160 -14.90 -30.94 -29.13
N SER A 161 -14.87 -31.14 -30.44
CA SER A 161 -15.97 -30.85 -31.33
C SER A 161 -17.15 -31.73 -30.93
N GLY A 162 -18.19 -31.11 -30.38
CA GLY A 162 -19.44 -31.76 -30.02
C GLY A 162 -20.62 -30.92 -30.48
N GLU A 163 -20.79 -30.83 -31.80
CA GLU A 163 -22.09 -30.56 -32.40
C GLU A 163 -23.11 -31.56 -31.84
N LYS A 164 -24.20 -31.03 -31.26
CA LYS A 164 -25.46 -31.76 -31.22
C LYS A 164 -26.61 -30.76 -31.31
N GLU A 165 -27.01 -30.55 -32.55
CA GLU A 165 -28.37 -30.19 -32.92
C GLU A 165 -29.35 -31.31 -32.51
N ASP A 166 -30.63 -30.97 -32.57
CA ASP A 166 -31.85 -31.75 -32.28
C ASP A 166 -32.29 -31.82 -30.81
N SER A 167 -33.36 -31.09 -30.48
CA SER A 167 -34.70 -31.64 -30.73
C SER A 167 -35.81 -30.67 -30.31
N SER A 168 -36.67 -30.38 -31.29
CA SER A 168 -38.05 -29.96 -31.12
C SER A 168 -38.80 -30.86 -30.14
N SER A 169 -39.52 -30.26 -29.19
CA SER A 169 -40.70 -30.89 -28.60
C SER A 169 -41.74 -29.82 -28.25
N GLU A 170 -42.57 -29.55 -29.25
CA GLU A 170 -43.94 -29.09 -29.12
C GLU A 170 -44.71 -30.01 -28.16
N SER A 171 -45.23 -29.46 -27.06
CA SER A 171 -46.25 -30.13 -26.24
C SER A 171 -47.30 -29.12 -25.80
N ALA A 172 -48.38 -29.10 -26.58
CA ALA A 172 -49.66 -28.57 -26.18
C ALA A 172 -50.20 -29.36 -24.97
N ALA A 173 -50.29 -28.72 -23.81
CA ALA A 173 -51.13 -29.17 -22.70
C ALA A 173 -52.00 -28.00 -22.23
N LYS A 174 -53.26 -28.02 -22.70
CA LYS A 174 -54.37 -27.35 -22.03
C LYS A 174 -54.44 -27.88 -20.60
N ASN A 175 -54.21 -27.02 -19.61
CA ASN A 175 -54.69 -27.27 -18.26
C ASN A 175 -55.55 -26.08 -17.83
N ASP A 176 -56.84 -26.24 -18.14
CA ASP A 176 -57.95 -25.48 -17.60
C ASP A 176 -58.26 -26.06 -16.21
N GLY A 177 -58.10 -25.25 -15.17
CA GLY A 177 -58.16 -25.70 -13.79
C GLY A 177 -58.12 -24.51 -12.84
N GLY A 178 -59.23 -23.77 -12.81
CA GLY A 178 -59.43 -22.65 -11.89
C GLY A 178 -59.26 -23.07 -10.44
N ASN A 179 -58.25 -22.50 -9.78
CA ASN A 179 -58.21 -22.37 -8.33
C ASN A 179 -58.14 -20.87 -8.00
N GLN A 180 -59.31 -20.28 -7.78
CA GLN A 180 -59.45 -19.04 -7.03
C GLN A 180 -59.05 -19.34 -5.57
N ALA A 181 -57.77 -19.25 -5.28
CA ALA A 181 -57.28 -19.08 -3.92
C ALA A 181 -56.97 -17.60 -3.74
N GLU A 182 -57.70 -17.00 -2.81
CA GLU A 182 -57.65 -15.62 -2.34
C GLU A 182 -56.27 -14.97 -2.46
N ALA A 183 -56.17 -14.01 -3.37
CA ALA A 183 -55.06 -13.09 -3.49
C ALA A 183 -54.96 -12.23 -2.22
N LYS A 184 -54.25 -12.75 -1.21
CA LYS A 184 -53.69 -11.91 -0.15
C LYS A 184 -52.71 -10.98 -0.82
N ALA A 185 -53.11 -9.71 -0.92
CA ALA A 185 -52.29 -8.62 -1.41
C ALA A 185 -50.96 -8.63 -0.64
N ASN A 186 -49.93 -9.19 -1.27
CA ASN A 186 -48.57 -9.11 -0.79
C ASN A 186 -48.17 -7.66 -1.00
N VAL A 187 -48.33 -6.86 0.06
CA VAL A 187 -47.94 -5.46 0.11
C VAL A 187 -46.44 -5.44 -0.11
N VAL A 188 -46.04 -5.19 -1.35
CA VAL A 188 -44.67 -4.83 -1.73
C VAL A 188 -44.34 -3.62 -0.87
N GLN A 189 -43.63 -3.84 0.25
CA GLN A 189 -43.10 -2.72 1.01
C GLN A 189 -42.14 -2.01 0.06
N PRO A 190 -42.41 -0.74 -0.31
CA PRO A 190 -41.50 0.00 -1.17
C PRO A 190 -40.13 0.01 -0.49
N ILE A 191 -39.09 -0.29 -1.27
CA ILE A 191 -37.70 -0.19 -0.85
C ILE A 191 -37.58 1.14 -0.12
N ALA A 192 -37.34 1.08 1.19
CA ALA A 192 -37.19 2.27 2.02
C ALA A 192 -35.88 2.94 1.60
N ILE A 193 -35.97 3.79 0.58
CA ILE A 193 -34.94 4.75 0.25
C ILE A 193 -34.86 5.64 1.49
N PRO A 194 -33.73 5.68 2.21
CA PRO A 194 -33.58 6.55 3.36
C PRO A 194 -33.91 7.99 2.89
N PRO A 195 -34.58 8.80 3.72
CA PRO A 195 -35.00 10.13 3.33
C PRO A 195 -33.80 10.89 2.82
N GLU A 196 -33.78 11.12 1.51
CA GLU A 196 -32.74 11.89 0.85
C GLU A 196 -32.72 13.27 1.52
N PRO A 197 -31.57 13.77 2.00
CA PRO A 197 -31.52 15.07 2.66
C PRO A 197 -32.13 16.12 1.72
N GLU A 198 -33.13 16.84 2.23
CA GLU A 198 -34.22 17.45 1.45
C GLU A 198 -33.81 18.50 0.40
N GLU A 199 -32.57 19.00 0.36
CA GLU A 199 -32.19 20.01 -0.63
C GLU A 199 -30.74 19.82 -1.10
N LEU A 200 -30.56 19.70 -2.42
CA LEU A 200 -29.24 19.79 -3.04
C LEU A 200 -28.66 21.17 -2.74
N PRO A 201 -27.38 21.29 -2.32
CA PRO A 201 -26.70 22.57 -2.27
C PRO A 201 -26.79 23.24 -3.65
N GLU A 202 -26.98 24.56 -3.66
CA GLU A 202 -27.09 25.32 -4.90
C GLU A 202 -25.84 25.12 -5.77
N LEU A 203 -26.05 24.95 -7.09
CA LEU A 203 -24.93 24.77 -8.02
C LEU A 203 -24.03 26.01 -7.98
N PRO A 204 -22.69 25.83 -7.87
CA PRO A 204 -21.75 26.94 -7.88
C PRO A 204 -21.89 27.74 -9.19
N LYS A 205 -21.89 29.07 -9.07
CA LYS A 205 -22.12 29.96 -10.22
C LYS A 205 -20.90 29.94 -11.15
N PRO A 206 -21.09 29.88 -12.49
CA PRO A 206 -19.97 29.91 -13.42
C PRO A 206 -19.20 31.24 -13.33
N VAL A 207 -17.88 31.15 -13.20
CA VAL A 207 -16.98 32.32 -13.15
C VAL A 207 -16.87 32.91 -14.56
N THR A 208 -17.52 34.05 -14.80
CA THR A 208 -17.51 34.71 -16.12
C THR A 208 -16.41 35.76 -16.27
N THR A 209 -15.78 36.19 -15.18
CA THR A 209 -14.73 37.23 -15.20
C THR A 209 -13.58 36.87 -14.28
N ILE A 210 -12.37 36.76 -14.84
CA ILE A 210 -11.13 36.35 -14.15
C ILE A 210 -10.28 37.60 -13.84
N THR A 211 -10.90 38.66 -13.36
CA THR A 211 -10.20 39.94 -13.13
C THR A 211 -9.60 40.06 -11.73
N ASP A 212 -9.98 39.20 -10.79
CA ASP A 212 -9.56 39.27 -9.39
C ASP A 212 -9.14 37.88 -8.89
N ALA A 213 -7.88 37.75 -8.45
CA ALA A 213 -7.29 36.47 -8.04
C ALA A 213 -8.02 35.87 -6.83
N LYS A 214 -8.47 36.72 -5.89
CA LYS A 214 -9.18 36.26 -4.69
C LYS A 214 -10.54 35.65 -5.01
N LYS A 215 -11.27 36.25 -5.95
CA LYS A 215 -12.57 35.72 -6.41
C LYS A 215 -12.41 34.39 -7.14
N LEU A 216 -11.29 34.20 -7.83
CA LEU A 216 -10.99 32.92 -8.46
C LEU A 216 -10.72 31.84 -7.42
N GLU A 217 -9.92 32.12 -6.38
CA GLU A 217 -9.67 31.20 -5.28
C GLU A 217 -10.96 30.81 -4.54
N GLU A 218 -11.82 31.79 -4.23
CA GLU A 218 -13.13 31.55 -3.61
C GLU A 218 -14.01 30.66 -4.49
N ALA A 219 -14.13 30.96 -5.78
CA ALA A 219 -14.95 30.16 -6.70
C ALA A 219 -14.40 28.73 -6.93
N VAL A 220 -13.08 28.56 -6.93
CA VAL A 220 -12.45 27.23 -6.96
C VAL A 220 -12.80 26.46 -5.68
N THR A 221 -12.72 27.12 -4.52
CA THR A 221 -13.05 26.51 -3.23
C THR A 221 -14.52 26.08 -3.17
N GLU A 222 -15.45 26.94 -3.60
CA GLU A 222 -16.89 26.61 -3.69
C GLU A 222 -17.16 25.42 -4.61
N ARG A 223 -16.52 25.40 -5.79
CA ARG A 223 -16.62 24.28 -6.74
C ARG A 223 -16.10 22.99 -6.13
N ASP A 224 -14.95 23.02 -5.48
CA ASP A 224 -14.32 21.83 -4.91
C ASP A 224 -15.12 21.28 -3.73
N GLN A 225 -15.71 22.15 -2.90
CA GLN A 225 -16.67 21.76 -1.87
C GLN A 225 -17.93 21.10 -2.46
N PHE A 226 -18.46 21.64 -3.57
CA PHE A 226 -19.61 21.04 -4.25
C PHE A 226 -19.27 19.68 -4.87
N ILE A 227 -18.10 19.53 -5.49
CA ILE A 227 -17.60 18.24 -5.99
C ILE A 227 -17.49 17.24 -4.84
N PHE A 228 -16.90 17.64 -3.70
CA PHE A 228 -16.79 16.79 -2.53
C PHE A 228 -18.16 16.33 -2.03
N TYR A 229 -19.14 17.24 -1.96
CA TYR A 229 -20.51 16.91 -1.62
C TYR A 229 -21.11 15.87 -2.58
N LEU A 230 -20.94 16.05 -3.90
CA LEU A 230 -21.45 15.11 -4.90
C LEU A 230 -20.81 13.72 -4.78
N VAL A 231 -19.48 13.67 -4.59
CA VAL A 231 -18.75 12.41 -4.39
C VAL A 231 -19.21 11.73 -3.11
N ALA A 232 -19.35 12.46 -2.00
CA ALA A 232 -19.83 11.90 -0.74
C ALA A 232 -21.27 11.36 -0.87
N ARG A 233 -22.14 12.04 -1.61
CA ARG A 233 -23.51 11.57 -1.88
C ARG A 233 -23.52 10.33 -2.76
N LEU A 234 -22.72 10.28 -3.83
CA LEU A 234 -22.59 9.10 -4.68
C LEU A 234 -22.09 7.90 -3.88
N ARG A 235 -21.04 8.09 -3.07
CA ARG A 235 -20.51 7.02 -2.20
C ARG A 235 -21.55 6.52 -1.19
N ARG A 236 -22.37 7.41 -0.60
CA ARG A 236 -23.48 6.99 0.29
C ARG A 236 -24.55 6.19 -0.45
N ALA A 237 -24.85 6.56 -1.69
CA ALA A 237 -25.81 5.84 -2.53
C ALA A 237 -25.25 4.45 -2.93
N GLU A 238 -23.96 4.37 -3.25
CA GLU A 238 -23.25 3.12 -3.58
C GLU A 238 -23.06 2.21 -2.36
N SER A 239 -22.79 2.80 -1.19
CA SER A 239 -22.61 2.05 0.05
C SER A 239 -23.92 1.50 0.60
N TYR A 240 -25.06 1.82 0.01
CA TYR A 240 -26.34 1.30 0.46
C TYR A 240 -26.42 -0.18 0.07
N PRO A 241 -26.34 -1.11 1.02
CA PRO A 241 -26.42 -2.52 0.69
C PRO A 241 -27.81 -2.77 0.10
N PHE A 242 -27.86 -3.30 -1.11
CA PHE A 242 -29.11 -3.81 -1.65
C PHE A 242 -29.63 -4.86 -0.66
N PRO A 243 -30.86 -4.74 -0.14
CA PRO A 243 -31.40 -5.75 0.76
C PRO A 243 -31.36 -7.10 0.04
N PRO A 244 -30.94 -8.18 0.73
CA PRO A 244 -30.83 -9.49 0.09
C PRO A 244 -32.17 -9.86 -0.53
N ILE A 245 -32.16 -10.17 -1.83
CA ILE A 245 -33.36 -10.53 -2.57
C ILE A 245 -33.91 -11.82 -1.95
N ASN A 246 -35.05 -11.71 -1.26
CA ASN A 246 -35.70 -12.88 -0.70
C ASN A 246 -36.45 -13.64 -1.80
N TRP A 247 -35.74 -14.58 -2.44
CA TRP A 247 -36.25 -15.44 -3.52
C TRP A 247 -37.44 -16.33 -3.14
N GLU A 248 -37.76 -16.45 -1.85
CA GLU A 248 -38.94 -17.17 -1.36
C GLU A 248 -40.22 -16.33 -1.45
N SER A 249 -40.08 -15.00 -1.42
CA SER A 249 -41.22 -14.08 -1.51
C SER A 249 -41.71 -13.85 -2.94
N VAL A 250 -40.90 -14.22 -3.94
CA VAL A 250 -41.18 -14.05 -5.37
C VAL A 250 -41.88 -15.31 -5.91
N VAL A 251 -43.10 -15.56 -5.43
CA VAL A 251 -43.88 -16.79 -5.69
C VAL A 251 -44.28 -16.97 -7.18
N SER A 252 -44.11 -15.97 -8.04
CA SER A 252 -44.55 -15.98 -9.44
C SER A 252 -43.46 -16.14 -10.49
N VAL A 253 -42.18 -16.27 -10.11
CA VAL A 253 -41.09 -16.35 -11.10
C VAL A 253 -40.85 -17.80 -11.55
N PRO A 254 -40.77 -18.09 -12.87
CA PRO A 254 -40.44 -19.42 -13.39
C PRO A 254 -39.13 -19.98 -12.81
N GLU A 255 -39.10 -21.27 -12.49
CA GLU A 255 -37.93 -21.93 -11.87
C GLU A 255 -36.66 -21.83 -12.72
N ASP A 256 -36.79 -21.86 -14.05
CA ASP A 256 -35.65 -21.75 -14.96
C ASP A 256 -35.02 -20.35 -14.91
N LEU A 257 -35.84 -19.32 -14.76
CA LEU A 257 -35.36 -17.94 -14.57
C LEU A 257 -34.67 -17.80 -13.21
N LYS A 258 -35.20 -18.44 -12.15
CA LYS A 258 -34.55 -18.45 -10.84
C LYS A 258 -33.16 -19.10 -10.91
N LYS A 259 -33.03 -20.24 -11.60
CA LYS A 259 -31.74 -20.91 -11.81
C LYS A 259 -30.78 -20.03 -12.60
N SER A 260 -31.23 -19.41 -13.70
CA SER A 260 -30.35 -18.56 -14.51
C SER A 260 -29.87 -17.32 -13.74
N VAL A 261 -30.75 -16.70 -12.95
CA VAL A 261 -30.35 -15.56 -12.12
C VAL A 261 -29.40 -15.98 -11.01
N MET A 262 -29.56 -17.14 -10.38
CA MET A 262 -28.60 -17.65 -9.39
C MET A 262 -27.22 -17.93 -10.00
N VAL A 263 -27.17 -18.47 -11.22
CA VAL A 263 -25.91 -18.68 -11.95
C VAL A 263 -25.26 -17.33 -12.28
N LEU A 264 -26.04 -16.37 -12.76
CA LEU A 264 -25.55 -15.04 -13.08
C LEU A 264 -25.07 -14.29 -11.83
N GLU A 265 -25.79 -14.41 -10.71
CA GLU A 265 -25.40 -13.86 -9.42
C GLU A 265 -24.06 -14.45 -8.96
N LYS A 266 -23.89 -15.77 -9.08
CA LYS A 266 -22.63 -16.43 -8.77
C LYS A 266 -21.50 -15.91 -9.66
N HIS A 267 -21.71 -15.82 -10.97
CA HIS A 267 -20.71 -15.29 -11.91
C HIS A 267 -20.34 -13.83 -11.61
N LEU A 268 -21.32 -12.99 -11.26
CA LEU A 268 -21.07 -11.60 -10.88
C LEU A 268 -20.27 -11.50 -9.58
N LYS A 269 -20.58 -12.33 -8.58
CA LYS A 269 -19.80 -12.43 -7.34
C LYS A 269 -18.37 -12.88 -7.60
N ASP A 270 -18.18 -13.88 -8.45
CA ASP A 270 -16.86 -14.38 -8.82
C ASP A 270 -16.06 -13.31 -9.58
N HIS A 271 -16.68 -12.60 -10.53
CA HIS A 271 -16.04 -11.51 -11.28
C HIS A 271 -15.71 -10.30 -10.38
N LEU A 272 -16.60 -9.96 -9.46
CA LEU A 272 -16.35 -8.92 -8.46
C LEU A 272 -15.12 -9.29 -7.60
N ARG A 273 -15.07 -10.52 -7.09
CA ARG A 273 -13.91 -11.03 -6.34
C ARG A 273 -12.62 -11.01 -7.17
N GLN A 274 -12.68 -11.37 -8.45
CA GLN A 274 -11.52 -11.28 -9.35
C GLN A 274 -11.05 -9.84 -9.53
N SER A 275 -11.98 -8.89 -9.70
CA SER A 275 -11.65 -7.47 -9.84
C SER A 275 -11.10 -6.86 -8.54
N GLU A 276 -11.59 -7.28 -7.38
CA GLU A 276 -11.05 -6.86 -6.09
C GLU A 276 -9.62 -7.38 -5.89
N LEU A 277 -9.39 -8.64 -6.27
CA LEU A 277 -8.05 -9.23 -6.24
C LEU A 277 -7.09 -8.49 -7.19
N SER A 278 -7.51 -8.18 -8.42
CA SER A 278 -6.64 -7.46 -9.37
C SER A 278 -6.32 -6.05 -8.89
N VAL A 279 -7.30 -5.31 -8.35
CA VAL A 279 -7.08 -3.98 -7.76
C VAL A 279 -6.17 -4.05 -6.54
N SER A 280 -6.32 -5.07 -5.69
CA SER A 280 -5.45 -5.29 -4.54
C SER A 280 -4.00 -5.55 -4.96
N LEU A 281 -3.79 -6.38 -6.00
CA LEU A 281 -2.47 -6.63 -6.58
C LEU A 281 -1.84 -5.36 -7.17
N GLU A 282 -2.63 -4.55 -7.90
CA GLU A 282 -2.16 -3.28 -8.45
C GLU A 282 -1.76 -2.29 -7.34
N ARG A 283 -2.59 -2.14 -6.30
CA ARG A 283 -2.27 -1.30 -5.13
C ARG A 283 -0.98 -1.76 -4.44
N ALA A 284 -0.81 -3.07 -4.29
CA ALA A 284 0.41 -3.65 -3.72
C ALA A 284 1.64 -3.38 -4.60
N ALA A 285 1.52 -3.49 -5.92
CA ALA A 285 2.57 -3.15 -6.88
C ALA A 285 2.95 -1.67 -6.78
N LEU A 286 1.98 -0.76 -6.83
CA LEU A 286 2.19 0.68 -6.69
C LEU A 286 2.84 1.04 -5.34
N THR A 287 2.50 0.34 -4.26
CA THR A 287 3.10 0.56 -2.94
C THR A 287 4.58 0.17 -2.93
N ARG A 288 4.93 -0.97 -3.56
CA ARG A 288 6.33 -1.40 -3.72
C ARG A 288 7.11 -0.40 -4.57
N GLU A 289 6.54 0.07 -5.68
CA GLU A 289 7.17 1.07 -6.54
C GLU A 289 7.37 2.40 -5.82
N ARG A 290 6.37 2.88 -5.09
CA ARG A 290 6.50 4.08 -4.24
C ARG A 290 7.61 3.92 -3.19
N SER A 291 7.70 2.76 -2.53
CA SER A 291 8.79 2.48 -1.59
C SER A 291 10.16 2.52 -2.26
N LYS A 292 10.31 1.95 -3.47
CA LYS A 292 11.56 2.00 -4.25
C LYS A 292 11.92 3.45 -4.61
N LEU A 293 10.95 4.23 -5.09
CA LEU A 293 11.16 5.64 -5.43
C LEU A 293 11.55 6.47 -4.20
N CYS A 294 10.96 6.21 -3.03
CA CYS A 294 11.37 6.86 -1.77
C CYS A 294 12.80 6.50 -1.38
N GLN A 295 13.22 5.24 -1.54
CA GLN A 295 14.61 4.81 -1.28
C GLN A 295 15.60 5.51 -2.21
N VAL A 296 15.32 5.52 -3.52
CA VAL A 296 16.15 6.22 -4.52
C VAL A 296 16.23 7.71 -4.21
N LYS A 297 15.10 8.34 -3.88
CA LYS A 297 15.06 9.76 -3.49
C LYS A 297 15.91 10.03 -2.25
N SER A 298 15.84 9.16 -1.23
CA SER A 298 16.66 9.28 -0.02
C SER A 298 18.14 9.17 -0.35
N GLN A 299 18.54 8.19 -1.18
CA GLN A 299 19.93 8.01 -1.61
C GLN A 299 20.47 9.24 -2.36
N LEU A 300 19.70 9.76 -3.32
CA LEU A 300 20.06 10.98 -4.05
C LEU A 300 20.16 12.20 -3.13
N GLN A 301 19.28 12.31 -2.14
CA GLN A 301 19.36 13.38 -1.14
C GLN A 301 20.63 13.28 -0.30
N ASP A 302 21.02 12.06 0.11
CA ASP A 302 22.27 11.82 0.84
C ASP A 302 23.50 12.15 -0.01
N GLU A 303 23.50 11.80 -1.29
CA GLU A 303 24.57 12.14 -2.24
C GLU A 303 24.68 13.64 -2.48
N ILE A 304 23.56 14.32 -2.72
CA ILE A 304 23.53 15.80 -2.83
C ILE A 304 24.07 16.42 -1.55
N GLN A 305 23.66 15.92 -0.38
CA GLN A 305 24.16 16.43 0.90
C GLN A 305 25.66 16.20 1.06
N LYS A 306 26.20 15.04 0.65
CA LYS A 306 27.65 14.77 0.63
C LYS A 306 28.38 15.71 -0.31
N MET A 307 27.89 15.93 -1.54
CA MET A 307 28.49 16.84 -2.51
C MET A 307 28.49 18.29 -2.02
N VAL A 308 27.40 18.73 -1.39
CA VAL A 308 27.32 20.05 -0.76
C VAL A 308 28.29 20.16 0.42
N ALA A 309 28.43 19.10 1.22
CA ALA A 309 29.40 19.08 2.32
C ALA A 309 30.86 19.14 1.82
N ILE A 310 31.18 18.45 0.73
CA ILE A 310 32.51 18.50 0.09
C ILE A 310 32.76 19.89 -0.51
N SER A 311 31.79 20.47 -1.21
CA SER A 311 31.91 21.83 -1.78
C SER A 311 32.05 22.91 -0.71
N ASN A 312 31.43 22.72 0.46
CA ASN A 312 31.51 23.64 1.59
C ASN A 312 32.62 23.31 2.57
N ALA A 313 33.32 22.18 2.38
CA ALA A 313 34.50 21.87 3.17
C ALA A 313 35.50 23.00 2.90
N PRO A 314 35.90 23.78 3.94
CA PRO A 314 36.82 24.88 3.76
C PRO A 314 38.06 24.30 3.10
N THR A 315 38.37 24.79 1.89
CA THR A 315 39.55 24.40 1.12
C THR A 315 40.70 24.30 2.09
N ARG A 316 41.11 23.06 2.38
CA ARG A 316 42.14 22.77 3.39
C ARG A 316 43.28 23.73 3.12
N SER A 317 43.58 24.53 4.14
CA SER A 317 44.75 25.40 4.26
C SER A 317 45.84 24.95 3.31
N THR A 318 46.22 25.83 2.38
CA THR A 318 47.32 25.58 1.46
C THR A 318 48.52 25.02 2.25
N PRO A 319 49.34 24.13 1.67
CA PRO A 319 50.46 23.52 2.38
C PRO A 319 51.41 24.56 3.03
N GLU A 320 51.39 25.82 2.59
CA GLU A 320 52.05 26.96 3.23
C GLU A 320 51.53 27.29 4.65
N GLU A 321 50.22 27.25 4.91
CA GLU A 321 49.67 27.48 6.25
C GLU A 321 49.99 26.34 7.22
N ARG A 322 50.10 25.11 6.70
CA ARG A 322 50.53 23.94 7.49
C ARG A 322 52.00 24.03 7.87
N MET A 323 52.85 24.59 7.00
CA MET A 323 54.25 24.88 7.35
C MET A 323 54.36 26.04 8.34
N ASN A 324 53.57 27.11 8.22
CA ASN A 324 53.63 28.23 9.17
C ASN A 324 53.23 27.84 10.59
N ARG A 325 52.26 26.94 10.78
CA ARG A 325 51.92 26.43 12.13
C ARG A 325 52.97 25.52 12.75
N LEU A 326 53.81 24.86 11.95
CA LEU A 326 54.90 24.02 12.46
C LEU A 326 56.09 24.85 12.96
N PHE A 327 56.19 26.13 12.55
CA PHE A 327 57.27 27.05 12.96
C PHE A 327 56.86 28.11 13.99
N ASP A 328 55.59 28.15 14.43
CA ASP A 328 55.17 28.96 15.57
C ASP A 328 55.65 28.33 16.89
N ILE A 329 56.95 28.47 17.11
CA ILE A 329 57.62 28.19 18.38
C ILE A 329 57.06 29.20 19.39
N PRO A 330 56.46 28.75 20.51
CA PRO A 330 55.91 29.65 21.51
C PRO A 330 57.02 30.55 22.05
N LYS A 331 56.92 31.85 21.78
CA LYS A 331 57.79 32.86 22.39
C LYS A 331 57.48 32.89 23.88
N ASP A 332 58.40 32.29 24.63
CA ASP A 332 58.54 32.32 26.08
C ASP A 332 58.12 33.69 26.64
N THR A 333 56.97 33.70 27.31
CA THR A 333 56.46 34.90 27.97
C THR A 333 57.19 35.02 29.30
N GLY A 334 57.95 36.11 29.42
CA GLY A 334 58.92 36.35 30.48
C GLY A 334 58.38 36.28 31.92
N PRO A 335 59.32 36.33 32.89
CA PRO A 335 59.04 36.00 34.29
C PRO A 335 58.07 36.99 34.93
N LYS A 336 56.98 36.44 35.49
CA LYS A 336 56.08 37.16 36.39
C LYS A 336 56.86 37.60 37.63
N THR A 337 57.08 38.90 37.75
CA THR A 337 57.50 39.56 38.98
C THR A 337 56.38 39.45 40.02
N LEU A 338 56.72 38.83 41.15
CA LEU A 338 55.96 38.86 42.40
C LEU A 338 56.18 40.22 43.09
N GLU A 339 55.09 40.95 43.34
CA GLU A 339 54.97 41.94 44.43
C GLU A 339 53.65 41.73 45.18
#